data_AF-A0A957DJD1-F1
#
_entry.id   AF-A0A957DJD1-F1
#
_cell.length_a   1.000
_cell.length_b   1.000
_cell.length_c   1.000
_cell.angle_alpha   90.00
_cell.angle_beta   90.00
_cell.angle_gamma   90.00
#
_symmetry.space_group_name_H-M   'P 1'
#
loop_
_entity.id
_entity.type
_entity.pdbx_description
1 polymer ?
#
loop_
_entity_poly.entity_id
_entity_poly.type
_entity_poly.pdbx_seq_one_letter_code
_entity_poly.pdbx_strand_id
1 'polypeptide(L)' 'MTLIEQIEKQLQGLPMEKQTEVLDFILFLQQRVAMTSPSKRRSLKKHPAFGAWQERHIDALAYQQEIRAEWGSE' A
#
# COMPACT_ATOMS: atom_id res chain seq x y z
N MET A 1 8.41 17.51 -6.72
CA MET A 1 7.69 16.60 -7.63
C MET A 1 6.65 15.85 -6.84
N THR A 2 5.38 16.14 -7.09
CA THR A 2 4.26 15.40 -6.52
C THR A 2 4.01 14.12 -7.33
N LEU A 3 3.35 13.14 -6.72
CA LEU A 3 3.04 11.87 -7.38
C LEU A 3 2.13 12.08 -8.60
N ILE A 4 1.28 13.10 -8.57
CA ILE A 4 0.39 13.52 -9.67
C ILE A 4 1.22 14.05 -10.85
N GLU A 5 2.17 14.95 -10.60
CA GLU A 5 3.05 15.50 -11.65
C GLU A 5 3.87 14.39 -12.35
N GLN A 6 4.28 13.37 -11.60
CA GLN A 6 4.99 12.22 -12.15
C GLN A 6 4.12 11.38 -13.09
N ILE A 7 2.86 11.15 -12.70
CA ILE A 7 1.89 10.41 -13.52
C ILE A 7 1.57 11.17 -14.80
N GLU A 8 1.33 12.48 -14.72
CA GLU A 8 1.05 13.33 -15.89
C GLU A 8 2.20 13.30 -16.90
N LYS A 9 3.44 13.39 -16.40
CA LYS A 9 4.63 13.33 -17.26
C LYS A 9 4.78 11.96 -17.94
N GLN A 10 4.44 10.88 -17.25
CA GLN A 10 4.46 9.53 -17.84
C GLN A 10 3.34 9.32 -18.86
N LEU A 11 2.16 9.88 -18.62
CA LEU A 11 1.02 9.84 -19.54
C LEU A 11 1.31 10.56 -20.85
N GLN A 12 1.93 11.75 -20.79
CA GLN A 12 2.30 12.51 -21.98
C GLN A 12 3.34 11.80 -22.86
N GLY A 13 4.12 10.88 -22.29
CA GLY A 13 5.10 10.06 -23.02
C GLY A 13 4.50 8.83 -23.71
N LEU A 14 3.23 8.51 -23.48
CA LEU A 14 2.57 7.34 -24.04
C LEU A 14 1.88 7.65 -25.38
N PRO A 15 1.80 6.69 -26.31
CA PRO A 15 0.96 6.78 -27.50
C PRO A 15 -0.51 7.02 -27.15
N MET A 16 -1.26 7.67 -28.04
CA MET A 16 -2.63 8.11 -27.78
C MET A 16 -3.55 6.93 -27.43
N GLU A 17 -3.36 5.77 -28.06
CA GLU A 17 -4.14 4.55 -27.77
C GLU A 17 -3.93 4.08 -26.33
N LYS A 18 -2.70 4.19 -25.82
CA LYS A 18 -2.36 3.80 -24.45
C LYS A 18 -2.83 4.81 -23.42
N GLN A 19 -2.92 6.09 -23.77
CA GLN A 19 -3.54 7.09 -22.91
C GLN A 19 -5.03 6.80 -22.71
N THR A 20 -5.75 6.44 -23.77
CA THR A 20 -7.17 6.07 -23.70
C THR A 20 -7.37 4.84 -22.82
N GLU A 21 -6.56 3.80 -22.98
CA GLU A 21 -6.63 2.58 -22.16
C GLU A 21 -6.45 2.87 -20.66
N VAL A 22 -5.53 3.78 -20.31
CA VAL A 22 -5.32 4.19 -18.91
C VAL A 22 -6.53 4.94 -18.36
N LEU A 23 -7.14 5.84 -19.14
CA LEU A 23 -8.34 6.57 -18.73
C LEU A 23 -9.52 5.61 -18.52
N ASP A 24 -9.70 4.65 -19.41
CA ASP A 24 -10.75 3.62 -19.30
C ASP A 24 -10.52 2.75 -18.05
N PHE A 25 -9.27 2.39 -17.77
CA PHE A 25 -8.93 1.64 -16.57
C PHE A 25 -9.18 2.44 -15.28
N ILE A 26 -8.89 3.74 -15.27
CA ILE A 26 -9.21 4.63 -14.14
C ILE A 26 -10.72 4.68 -13.93
N LEU A 27 -11.51 4.82 -14.99
CA LEU A 27 -12.96 4.83 -14.94
C LEU A 27 -13.50 3.51 -14.35
N PHE A 28 -12.96 2.38 -14.81
CA PHE A 28 -13.29 1.05 -14.28
C PHE A 28 -12.98 0.95 -12.77
N LEU A 29 -11.82 1.42 -12.32
CA LEU A 29 -11.46 1.41 -10.91
C LEU A 29 -12.41 2.27 -10.06
N GLN A 30 -12.78 3.44 -10.54
CA GLN A 30 -13.73 4.32 -9.85
C GLN A 30 -15.11 3.67 -9.69
N GLN A 31 -15.62 3.06 -10.77
CA GLN A 31 -16.88 2.30 -10.73
C GLN A 31 -16.79 1.14 -9.73
N ARG A 32 -15.69 0.38 -9.75
CA ARG A 32 -15.48 -0.74 -8.84
C ARG A 32 -15.45 -0.30 -7.38
N VAL A 33 -14.77 0.80 -7.08
CA VAL A 33 -14.71 1.38 -5.72
C VAL A 33 -16.10 1.82 -5.25
N ALA A 34 -16.89 2.46 -6.13
CA ALA A 34 -18.25 2.88 -5.83
C ALA A 34 -19.21 1.70 -5.60
N MET A 35 -18.99 0.57 -6.29
CA MET A 35 -19.80 -0.64 -6.15
C MET A 35 -19.39 -1.51 -4.96
N THR A 36 -18.14 -1.43 -4.50
CA THR A 36 -17.75 -2.09 -3.25
C THR A 36 -18.40 -1.40 -2.06
N SER A 37 -19.13 -2.17 -1.25
CA SER A 37 -19.62 -1.67 0.02
C SER A 37 -18.44 -1.19 0.87
N PRO A 38 -18.53 -0.02 1.53
CA PRO A 38 -17.46 0.47 2.37
C PRO A 38 -17.19 -0.61 3.42
N SER A 39 -15.98 -1.19 3.37
CA SER A 39 -15.58 -2.14 4.40
C SER A 39 -15.71 -1.41 5.73
N LYS A 40 -16.53 -1.94 6.65
CA LYS A 40 -16.66 -1.36 7.99
C LYS A 40 -15.24 -1.31 8.54
N ARG A 41 -14.71 -0.11 8.78
CA ARG A 41 -13.39 0.07 9.39
C ARG A 41 -13.41 -0.65 10.74
N ARG A 42 -12.93 -1.89 10.76
CA ARG A 42 -12.78 -2.65 12.00
C ARG A 42 -11.70 -1.92 12.77
N SER A 43 -12.03 -1.47 13.96
CA SER A 43 -11.03 -0.87 14.85
C SER A 43 -9.91 -1.88 15.05
N LEU A 44 -8.69 -1.50 14.71
CA LEU A 44 -7.50 -2.35 14.89
C LEU A 44 -7.38 -2.82 16.33
N LYS A 45 -7.83 -2.01 17.30
CA LYS A 45 -7.89 -2.36 18.73
C LYS A 45 -8.72 -3.60 19.06
N LYS A 46 -9.66 -3.99 18.19
CA LYS A 46 -10.49 -5.20 18.36
C LYS A 46 -9.86 -6.45 17.73
N HIS A 47 -8.72 -6.31 17.06
CA HIS A 47 -8.05 -7.43 16.43
C HIS A 47 -7.20 -8.18 17.48
N PRO A 48 -7.27 -9.52 17.58
CA PRO A 48 -6.51 -10.28 18.59
C PRO A 48 -5.00 -10.07 18.51
N ALA A 49 -4.48 -9.83 17.30
CA ALA A 49 -3.06 -9.55 17.09
C ALA A 49 -2.64 -8.11 17.49
N PHE A 50 -3.60 -7.20 17.71
CA PHE A 50 -3.30 -5.83 18.08
C PHE A 50 -2.84 -5.78 19.54
N GLY A 51 -1.60 -5.35 19.77
CA GLY A 51 -1.00 -5.35 21.10
C GLY A 51 -0.53 -6.72 21.61
N ALA A 52 -0.66 -7.79 20.81
CA ALA A 52 -0.20 -9.14 21.19
C ALA A 52 1.32 -9.22 21.44
N TRP A 53 2.08 -8.23 20.97
CA TRP A 53 3.52 -8.09 21.18
C TRP A 53 3.85 -7.22 22.40
N GLN A 54 2.91 -6.44 22.93
CA GLN A 54 3.12 -5.52 24.05
C GLN A 54 3.50 -6.28 25.34
N GLU A 55 2.86 -7.42 25.59
CA GLU A 55 3.17 -8.25 26.76
C GLU A 55 4.49 -9.01 26.62
N ARG A 56 5.02 -9.16 25.40
CA ARG A 56 6.21 -9.95 25.13
C ARG A 56 7.52 -9.24 25.47
N HIS A 57 7.47 -7.98 25.92
CA HIS A 57 8.65 -7.17 26.29
C HIS A 57 9.75 -7.20 25.20
N ILE A 58 9.33 -7.31 23.94
CA ILE A 58 10.26 -7.39 22.81
C ILE A 58 10.71 -5.96 22.52
N ASP A 59 12.02 -5.72 22.67
CA ASP A 59 12.62 -4.50 22.16
C ASP A 59 12.57 -4.52 20.63
N ALA A 60 11.74 -3.64 20.08
CA ALA A 60 11.51 -3.55 18.64
C ALA A 60 12.80 -3.23 17.86
N LEU A 61 13.74 -2.49 18.47
CA LEU A 61 15.02 -2.17 17.83
C LEU A 61 15.94 -3.39 17.84
N ALA A 62 16.02 -4.12 18.95
CA ALA A 62 16.78 -5.36 19.03
C ALA A 62 16.25 -6.41 18.04
N TYR A 63 14.92 -6.59 17.97
CA TYR A 63 14.29 -7.51 17.02
C TYR A 63 14.56 -7.14 15.56
N GLN A 64 14.51 -5.84 15.22
CA GLN A 64 14.86 -5.38 13.87
C GLN A 64 16.34 -5.59 13.53
N GLN A 65 17.22 -5.44 14.50
CA GLN A 65 18.66 -5.68 14.33
C GLN A 65 18.95 -7.17 14.13
N GLU A 66 18.28 -8.04 14.88
CA GLU A 66 18.41 -9.50 14.78
C GLU A 66 17.91 -10.01 13.41
N ILE A 67 16.73 -9.58 12.95
CA ILE A 67 16.24 -9.91 11.61
C ILE A 67 17.18 -9.40 10.52
N ARG A 68 17.75 -8.19 10.65
CA ARG A 68 18.72 -7.70 9.65
C ARG A 68 20.02 -8.50 9.65
N ALA A 69 20.45 -8.99 10.81
CA ALA A 69 21.66 -9.80 10.93
C ALA A 69 21.52 -11.16 10.23
N GLU A 70 20.31 -11.76 10.27
CA GLU A 70 20.03 -13.02 9.56
C GLU A 70 20.17 -12.90 8.03
N TRP A 71 20.04 -11.69 7.47
CA TRP A 71 20.09 -11.45 6.01
C TRP A 71 21.47 -11.01 5.50
N GLY A 72 22.45 -10.85 6.40
CA GLY A 72 23.81 -10.35 6.08
C GLY A 72 24.92 -11.39 6.20
N SER A 73 24.59 -12.68 6.29
CA SER A 73 25.56 -13.78 6.34
C SER A 73 25.82 -14.33 4.94
N GLU A 74 26.53 -13.57 4.10
CA GLU A 74 27.23 -14.11 2.91
C GLU A 74 28.73 -14.25 3.21
#